data_AF-A0A7Y8H7U3-F1
#
_entry.id   AF-A0A7Y8H7U3-F1
#
_cell.length_a   1.000
_cell.length_b   1.000
_cell.length_c   1.000
_cell.angle_alpha   90.00
_cell.angle_beta   90.00
_cell.angle_gamma   90.00
#
_symmetry.space_group_name_H-M   'P 1'
#
loop_
_entity.id
_entity.type
_entity.pdbx_description
1 polymer ?
#
loop_
_entity_poly.entity_id
_entity_poly.type
_entity_poly.pdbx_seq_one_letter_code
_entity_poly.pdbx_strand_id
1 'polypeptide(L)'
;MDKFKVRDTKMIGFFIKTVIFIILLSFFPAIALSDIVVYDIVSPVGKEVMLKSEVRGKLFKKGGEVVEFFINGKTIGKSLTGGDGFAFKEFVPVKRGRYRISVKSVKDKGEGLLISISKGSYIVFIDAENCLFVRFSGKLREKSEKIIREIDKRFPVVLLKTSLMNIKTVKEWLKKNSLKDFPLISWDGGIVFSDFVEKGFKIKAVVGSSDVINSAKEYKPIAFSFYNTEDGVYVRNWEDIRKKLIDGTKVKDSY
;
A
#
# COMPACT_ATOMS: atom_id res chain seq x y z
N MET A 1 -66.38 -13.64 -4.51
CA MET A 1 -65.85 -12.27 -4.66
C MET A 1 -64.78 -11.93 -3.60
N ASP A 2 -64.03 -12.91 -3.06
CA ASP A 2 -63.15 -12.67 -1.89
C ASP A 2 -61.63 -12.69 -2.17
N LYS A 3 -61.20 -13.05 -3.38
CA LYS A 3 -59.76 -13.14 -3.71
C LYS A 3 -59.08 -11.80 -4.01
N PHE A 4 -59.84 -10.74 -4.28
CA PHE A 4 -59.27 -9.41 -4.56
C PHE A 4 -58.86 -8.67 -3.28
N LYS A 5 -59.65 -8.77 -2.20
CA LYS A 5 -59.42 -8.03 -0.94
C LYS A 5 -58.17 -8.47 -0.16
N VAL A 6 -57.73 -9.72 -0.33
CA VAL A 6 -56.55 -10.30 0.34
C VAL A 6 -55.23 -9.89 -0.34
N ARG A 7 -55.27 -9.48 -1.62
CA ARG A 7 -54.08 -9.10 -2.38
C ARG A 7 -53.60 -7.67 -2.03
N ASP A 8 -54.55 -6.76 -1.81
CA ASP A 8 -54.26 -5.35 -1.50
C ASP A 8 -53.65 -5.17 -0.10
N THR A 9 -54.09 -5.96 0.89
CA THR A 9 -53.54 -5.92 2.25
C THR A 9 -52.08 -6.38 2.32
N LYS A 10 -51.67 -7.32 1.46
CA LYS A 10 -50.28 -7.79 1.39
C LYS A 10 -49.34 -6.75 0.74
N MET A 11 -49.81 -6.01 -0.27
CA MET A 11 -49.02 -4.94 -0.90
C MET A 11 -48.80 -3.76 0.05
N ILE A 12 -49.84 -3.33 0.77
CA ILE A 12 -49.74 -2.24 1.76
C ILE A 12 -48.75 -2.62 2.87
N GLY A 13 -48.80 -3.86 3.37
CA GLY A 13 -47.86 -4.34 4.38
C GLY A 13 -46.39 -4.38 3.90
N PHE A 14 -46.15 -4.72 2.63
CA PHE A 14 -44.81 -4.71 2.05
C PHE A 14 -44.28 -3.28 1.87
N PHE A 15 -45.14 -2.35 1.43
CA PHE A 15 -44.78 -0.95 1.26
C PHE A 15 -44.44 -0.28 2.60
N ILE A 16 -45.26 -0.49 3.63
CA ILE A 16 -45.01 0.03 4.99
C ILE A 16 -43.70 -0.51 5.56
N LYS A 17 -43.40 -1.81 5.40
CA LYS A 17 -42.13 -2.39 5.86
C LYS A 17 -40.92 -1.80 5.12
N THR A 18 -41.05 -1.54 3.83
CA THR A 18 -39.97 -0.94 3.01
C THR A 18 -39.73 0.51 3.43
N VAL A 19 -40.79 1.29 3.64
CA VAL A 19 -40.70 2.68 4.12
C VAL A 19 -40.11 2.75 5.53
N ILE A 20 -40.55 1.89 6.45
CA ILE A 20 -39.99 1.80 7.81
C ILE A 20 -38.50 1.42 7.76
N PHE A 21 -38.09 0.50 6.88
CA PHE A 21 -36.69 0.12 6.71
C PHE A 21 -35.82 1.28 6.19
N ILE A 22 -36.31 2.08 5.24
CA ILE A 22 -35.62 3.27 4.71
C ILE A 22 -35.52 4.38 5.77
N ILE A 23 -36.59 4.58 6.56
CA ILE A 23 -36.60 5.54 7.66
C ILE A 23 -35.63 5.11 8.77
N LEU A 24 -35.61 3.83 9.15
CA LEU A 24 -34.64 3.28 10.10
C LEU A 24 -33.20 3.45 9.62
N LEU A 25 -32.92 3.28 8.32
CA LEU A 25 -31.61 3.58 7.74
C LEU A 25 -31.21 5.06 7.84
N SER A 26 -32.18 5.97 7.97
CA SER A 26 -31.95 7.42 8.08
C SER A 26 -31.72 7.90 9.52
N PHE A 27 -32.12 7.12 10.53
CA PHE A 27 -31.99 7.47 11.96
C PHE A 27 -30.69 6.98 12.62
N PHE A 28 -29.86 6.19 11.93
CA PHE A 28 -28.51 5.93 12.40
C PHE A 28 -27.59 7.01 11.84
N PRO A 29 -27.19 8.04 12.63
CA PRO A 29 -26.11 8.90 12.22
C PRO A 29 -24.90 8.00 12.00
N ALA A 30 -24.52 7.81 10.75
CA ALA A 30 -23.26 7.15 10.42
C ALA A 30 -22.18 7.98 11.11
N ILE A 31 -21.61 7.46 12.19
CA ILE A 31 -20.51 8.09 12.91
C ILE A 31 -19.46 8.41 11.85
N ALA A 32 -19.31 9.71 11.57
CA ALA A 32 -18.46 10.20 10.51
C ALA A 32 -17.01 10.08 10.99
N LEU A 33 -16.43 8.91 10.76
CA LEU A 33 -15.00 8.69 10.97
C LEU A 33 -14.29 9.39 9.81
N SER A 34 -13.72 10.56 10.09
CA SER A 34 -12.65 11.08 9.23
C SER A 34 -11.47 10.11 9.31
N ASP A 35 -10.64 10.12 8.29
CA ASP A 35 -9.59 9.12 8.16
C ASP A 35 -8.32 9.78 7.65
N ILE A 36 -7.18 9.42 8.24
CA ILE A 36 -5.90 9.98 7.85
C ILE A 36 -5.06 8.90 7.20
N VAL A 37 -4.76 9.08 5.92
CA VAL A 37 -3.83 8.24 5.18
C VAL A 37 -2.47 8.91 5.19
N VAL A 38 -1.44 8.21 5.68
CA VAL A 38 -0.06 8.67 5.62
C VAL A 38 0.68 7.83 4.58
N TYR A 39 1.33 8.49 3.64
CA TYR A 39 2.04 7.85 2.55
C TYR A 39 3.44 7.43 2.98
N ASP A 40 3.84 6.24 2.58
CA ASP A 40 5.19 5.74 2.83
C ASP A 40 6.17 6.36 1.82
N ILE A 41 7.44 6.45 2.20
CA ILE A 41 8.48 7.07 1.39
C ILE A 41 9.83 6.39 1.60
N VAL A 42 10.65 6.36 0.56
CA VAL A 42 12.04 5.94 0.63
C VAL A 42 12.90 7.10 0.15
N SER A 43 13.94 7.44 0.90
CA SER A 43 14.79 8.58 0.60
C SER A 43 16.26 8.35 0.95
N PRO A 44 17.20 8.96 0.20
CA PRO A 44 18.59 8.96 0.60
C PRO A 44 18.78 9.63 1.97
N VAL A 45 19.74 9.13 2.76
CA VAL A 45 20.17 9.80 4.00
C VAL A 45 20.59 11.24 3.70
N GLY A 46 20.16 12.16 4.56
CA GLY A 46 20.50 13.58 4.48
C GLY A 46 19.79 14.33 3.34
N LYS A 47 18.84 13.71 2.65
CA LYS A 47 18.00 14.39 1.65
C LYS A 47 16.65 14.73 2.24
N GLU A 48 16.29 16.01 2.12
CA GLU A 48 14.97 16.49 2.49
C GLU A 48 13.87 15.73 1.75
N VAL A 49 12.80 15.45 2.47
CA VAL A 49 11.61 14.79 1.95
C VAL A 49 10.36 15.57 2.33
N MET A 50 9.37 15.51 1.44
CA MET A 50 8.01 15.97 1.72
C MET A 50 7.19 14.79 2.25
N LEU A 51 6.98 14.74 3.57
CA LEU A 51 6.01 13.83 4.16
C LEU A 51 4.62 14.24 3.69
N LYS A 52 3.80 13.26 3.31
CA LYS A 52 2.47 13.48 2.73
C LYS A 52 1.42 12.75 3.56
N SER A 53 0.36 13.46 3.91
CA SER A 53 -0.87 12.86 4.47
C SER A 53 -2.10 13.35 3.73
N GLU A 54 -3.15 12.54 3.73
CA GLU A 54 -4.45 12.87 3.19
C GLU A 54 -5.51 12.68 4.26
N VAL A 55 -6.30 13.72 4.50
CA VAL A 55 -7.48 13.66 5.37
C VAL A 55 -8.70 13.43 4.50
N ARG A 56 -9.39 12.31 4.75
CA ARG A 56 -10.58 11.90 4.03
C ARG A 56 -11.81 12.01 4.92
N GLY A 57 -12.89 12.54 4.36
CA GLY A 57 -14.24 12.36 4.89
C GLY A 57 -14.89 11.10 4.30
N LYS A 58 -16.20 10.93 4.56
CA LYS A 58 -16.97 9.74 4.17
C LYS A 58 -17.06 9.53 2.65
N LEU A 59 -17.23 10.62 1.89
CA LEU A 59 -17.43 10.60 0.44
C LEU A 59 -16.45 11.52 -0.31
N PHE A 60 -15.83 12.47 0.38
CA PHE A 60 -14.98 13.49 -0.22
C PHE A 60 -13.74 13.71 0.64
N LYS A 61 -12.69 14.27 0.02
CA LYS A 61 -11.51 14.74 0.73
C LYS A 61 -11.87 15.92 1.62
N LYS A 62 -11.21 16.05 2.78
CA LYS A 62 -11.54 17.08 3.78
C LYS A 62 -10.38 18.06 3.92
N GLY A 63 -10.55 19.21 3.27
CA GLY A 63 -9.61 20.33 3.40
C GLY A 63 -9.83 21.19 4.63
N GLY A 64 -8.87 22.08 4.91
CA GLY A 64 -8.94 23.05 6.01
C GLY A 64 -8.78 22.43 7.40
N GLU A 65 -8.27 21.20 7.50
CA GLU A 65 -8.03 20.51 8.76
C GLU A 65 -6.57 20.68 9.19
N VAL A 66 -6.37 21.09 10.45
CA VAL A 66 -5.02 21.15 11.03
C VAL A 66 -4.62 19.76 11.47
N VAL A 67 -3.49 19.28 10.95
CA VAL A 67 -2.87 18.02 11.34
C VAL A 67 -1.49 18.25 11.92
N GLU A 68 -1.06 17.36 12.82
CA GLU A 68 0.27 17.38 13.42
C GLU A 68 1.06 16.15 12.99
N PHE A 69 2.28 16.39 12.50
CA PHE A 69 3.20 15.34 12.05
C PHE A 69 4.17 14.96 13.16
N PHE A 70 4.43 13.66 13.26
CA PHE A 70 5.38 13.09 14.20
C PHE A 70 6.31 12.12 13.49
N ILE A 71 7.58 12.12 13.89
CA ILE A 71 8.59 11.14 13.50
C ILE A 71 9.06 10.41 14.75
N ASN A 72 8.91 9.09 14.76
CA ASN A 72 9.26 8.23 15.90
C ASN A 72 8.63 8.72 17.23
N GLY A 73 7.40 9.25 17.16
CA GLY A 73 6.67 9.78 18.31
C GLY A 73 7.00 11.22 18.70
N LYS A 74 8.04 11.83 18.12
CA LYS A 74 8.38 13.24 18.36
C LYS A 74 7.68 14.14 17.34
N THR A 75 7.04 15.21 17.79
CA THR A 75 6.42 16.20 16.90
C THR A 75 7.47 16.89 16.04
N ILE A 76 7.15 17.09 14.76
CA ILE A 76 7.93 17.90 13.82
C ILE A 76 7.13 19.12 13.33
N GLY A 77 5.93 19.33 13.90
CA GLY A 77 5.09 20.50 13.66
C GLY A 77 3.76 20.20 12.98
N LYS A 78 2.94 21.25 12.88
CA LYS A 78 1.59 21.21 12.29
C LYS A 78 1.60 21.66 10.83
N SER A 79 0.56 21.26 10.10
CA SER A 79 0.22 21.72 8.74
C SER A 79 -1.29 21.80 8.59
N LEU A 80 -1.77 22.77 7.83
CA LEU A 80 -3.15 22.84 7.37
C LEU A 80 -3.32 21.98 6.12
N THR A 81 -4.40 21.22 5.99
CA THR A 81 -4.72 20.54 4.73
C THR A 81 -5.25 21.53 3.70
N GLY A 82 -4.82 21.36 2.44
CA GLY A 82 -5.39 22.09 1.29
C GLY A 82 -6.84 21.69 1.03
N GLY A 83 -7.52 22.38 0.10
CA GLY A 83 -8.91 22.05 -0.29
C GLY A 83 -9.06 20.62 -0.85
N ASP A 84 -7.97 20.04 -1.32
CA ASP A 84 -7.85 18.66 -1.77
C ASP A 84 -7.61 17.65 -0.64
N GLY A 85 -7.63 18.09 0.63
CA GLY A 85 -7.43 17.26 1.80
C GLY A 85 -5.99 16.79 2.03
N PHE A 86 -5.01 17.21 1.24
CA PHE A 86 -3.61 16.85 1.47
C PHE A 86 -2.92 17.85 2.40
N ALA A 87 -2.04 17.34 3.25
CA ALA A 87 -1.11 18.14 4.05
C ALA A 87 0.31 17.60 3.85
N PHE A 88 1.28 18.50 3.95
CA PHE A 88 2.68 18.21 3.68
C PHE A 88 3.57 18.72 4.81
N LYS A 89 4.69 18.03 5.06
CA LYS A 89 5.69 18.48 6.02
C LYS A 89 7.10 18.07 5.60
N GLU A 90 8.02 19.03 5.58
CA GLU A 90 9.44 18.79 5.33
C GLU A 90 10.09 18.00 6.48
N PHE A 91 10.99 17.09 6.13
CA PHE A 91 11.81 16.36 7.07
C PHE A 91 13.13 15.93 6.43
N VAL A 92 14.23 15.94 7.20
CA VAL A 92 15.53 15.45 6.75
C VAL A 92 15.95 14.25 7.60
N PRO A 93 15.96 13.01 7.06
CA PRO A 93 16.45 11.84 7.77
C PRO A 93 17.98 11.88 7.85
N VAL A 94 18.52 12.25 9.02
CA VAL A 94 19.97 12.39 9.25
C VAL A 94 20.72 11.06 9.37
N LYS A 95 20.02 9.95 9.59
CA LYS A 95 20.61 8.61 9.76
C LYS A 95 19.91 7.58 8.87
N ARG A 96 20.65 6.53 8.49
CA ARG A 96 20.07 5.32 7.91
C ARG A 96 19.10 4.68 8.90
N GLY A 97 18.00 4.13 8.39
CA GLY A 97 17.05 3.36 9.19
C GLY A 97 15.61 3.59 8.83
N ARG A 98 14.73 3.09 9.69
CA ARG A 98 13.28 3.20 9.56
C ARG A 98 12.76 4.28 10.50
N TYR A 99 11.92 5.16 9.98
CA TYR A 99 11.24 6.22 10.72
C TYR A 99 9.74 5.95 10.66
N ARG A 100 9.10 5.81 11.82
CA ARG A 100 7.63 5.76 11.89
C ARG A 100 7.10 7.18 11.74
N ILE A 101 6.33 7.40 10.70
CA ILE A 101 5.58 8.63 10.50
C ILE A 101 4.21 8.40 11.14
N SER A 102 3.76 9.33 11.98
CA SER A 102 2.36 9.38 12.37
C SER A 102 1.82 10.78 12.20
N VAL A 103 0.58 10.88 11.76
CA VAL A 103 -0.13 12.15 11.60
C VAL A 103 -1.40 12.08 12.42
N LYS A 104 -1.67 13.12 13.21
CA LYS A 104 -2.85 13.20 14.07
C LYS A 104 -3.65 14.44 13.71
N SER A 105 -4.97 14.31 13.67
CA SER A 105 -5.89 15.43 13.77
C SER A 105 -6.62 15.39 15.12
N VAL A 106 -7.65 16.21 15.29
CA VAL A 106 -8.45 16.24 16.52
C VAL A 106 -9.11 14.89 16.81
N LYS A 107 -9.56 14.18 15.77
CA LYS A 107 -10.34 12.94 15.91
C LYS A 107 -9.60 11.69 15.47
N ASP A 108 -8.64 11.84 14.56
CA ASP A 108 -8.09 10.71 13.82
C ASP A 108 -6.57 10.67 13.82
N LYS A 109 -6.05 9.49 13.48
CA LYS A 109 -4.62 9.24 13.37
C LYS A 109 -4.33 8.31 12.20
N GLY A 110 -3.29 8.64 11.44
CA GLY A 110 -2.71 7.80 10.41
C GLY A 110 -1.26 7.45 10.69
N GLU A 111 -0.77 6.38 10.08
CA GLU A 111 0.62 5.92 10.21
C GLU A 111 1.22 5.57 8.84
N GLY A 112 2.51 5.88 8.70
CA GLY A 112 3.32 5.53 7.54
C GLY A 112 4.78 5.30 7.91
N LEU A 113 5.57 5.01 6.88
CA LEU A 113 6.95 4.60 7.03
C LEU A 113 7.84 5.42 6.11
N LEU A 114 8.89 6.01 6.69
CA LEU A 114 10.02 6.55 5.93
C LEU A 114 11.20 5.60 6.09
N ILE A 115 11.72 5.09 4.98
CA ILE A 115 12.98 4.36 4.94
C ILE A 115 14.09 5.29 4.44
N SER A 116 15.10 5.50 5.27
CA SER A 116 16.29 6.23 4.89
C SER A 116 17.46 5.28 4.66
N ILE A 117 17.96 5.27 3.43
CA ILE A 117 19.04 4.38 2.97
C ILE A 117 20.07 5.19 2.18
N SER A 118 21.24 4.61 1.87
CA SER A 118 22.26 5.37 1.17
C SER A 118 22.08 5.38 -0.34
N LYS A 119 22.61 6.42 -0.98
CA LYS A 119 22.79 6.42 -2.44
C LYS A 119 23.62 5.20 -2.85
N GLY A 120 23.32 4.65 -4.02
CA GLY A 120 23.92 3.44 -4.57
C GLY A 120 23.39 2.14 -3.98
N SER A 121 22.52 2.18 -2.96
CA SER A 121 21.89 0.98 -2.41
C SER A 121 21.02 0.27 -3.45
N TYR A 122 21.12 -1.06 -3.45
CA TYR A 122 20.33 -1.98 -4.26
C TYR A 122 18.99 -2.26 -3.58
N ILE A 123 17.89 -2.08 -4.30
CA ILE A 123 16.52 -2.21 -3.79
C ILE A 123 15.78 -3.35 -4.50
N VAL A 124 14.94 -4.07 -3.76
CA VAL A 124 14.04 -5.09 -4.32
C VAL A 124 12.60 -4.58 -4.26
N PHE A 125 11.94 -4.53 -5.42
CA PHE A 125 10.53 -4.18 -5.49
C PHE A 125 9.67 -5.44 -5.58
N ILE A 126 8.54 -5.44 -4.89
CA ILE A 126 7.60 -6.56 -4.87
C ILE A 126 6.19 -6.01 -5.10
N ASP A 127 5.52 -6.46 -6.14
CA ASP A 127 4.09 -6.23 -6.35
C ASP A 127 3.29 -6.88 -5.21
N ALA A 128 2.83 -6.05 -4.28
CA ALA A 128 2.16 -6.53 -3.09
C ALA A 128 0.88 -7.27 -3.46
N GLU A 129 0.14 -6.79 -4.45
CA GLU A 129 -1.22 -7.22 -4.74
C GLU A 129 -1.27 -8.48 -5.59
N ASN A 130 -0.34 -8.66 -6.53
CA ASN A 130 -0.31 -9.85 -7.38
C ASN A 130 0.64 -10.95 -6.88
N CYS A 131 1.66 -10.63 -6.06
CA CYS A 131 2.65 -11.62 -5.63
C CYS A 131 2.45 -12.14 -4.20
N LEU A 132 1.87 -11.33 -3.31
CA LEU A 132 1.66 -11.72 -1.91
C LEU A 132 0.30 -12.39 -1.69
N PHE A 133 -0.73 -12.00 -2.45
CA PHE A 133 -2.06 -12.57 -2.31
C PHE A 133 -2.17 -13.89 -3.06
N VAL A 134 -2.77 -14.88 -2.40
CA VAL A 134 -3.37 -16.01 -3.12
C VAL A 134 -4.74 -15.55 -3.59
N ARG A 135 -4.90 -15.41 -4.92
CA ARG A 135 -6.10 -14.87 -5.58
C ARG A 135 -7.37 -15.50 -4.99
N PHE A 136 -8.36 -14.67 -4.71
CA PHE A 136 -9.67 -15.04 -4.13
C PHE A 136 -9.68 -15.64 -2.71
N SER A 137 -8.53 -15.90 -2.08
CA SER A 137 -8.50 -16.44 -0.72
C SER A 137 -8.36 -15.38 0.38
N GLY A 138 -7.89 -14.18 0.02
CA GLY A 138 -7.48 -13.14 1.00
C GLY A 138 -6.26 -13.53 1.84
N LYS A 139 -5.68 -14.71 1.63
CA LYS A 139 -4.53 -15.24 2.38
C LYS A 139 -3.21 -14.83 1.73
N LEU A 140 -2.21 -14.71 2.59
CA LEU A 140 -0.82 -14.54 2.20
C LEU A 140 -0.26 -15.83 1.56
N ARG A 141 0.52 -15.71 0.49
CA ARG A 141 1.22 -16.83 -0.14
C ARG A 141 2.20 -17.46 0.85
N GLU A 142 2.26 -18.79 0.86
CA GLU A 142 3.08 -19.56 1.80
C GLU A 142 4.55 -19.09 1.82
N LYS A 143 5.14 -19.01 3.02
CA LYS A 143 6.55 -18.62 3.29
C LYS A 143 6.95 -17.20 2.86
N SER A 144 6.07 -16.43 2.22
CA SER A 144 6.38 -15.09 1.70
C SER A 144 6.89 -14.14 2.80
N GLU A 145 6.23 -14.05 3.95
CA GLU A 145 6.65 -13.16 5.04
C GLU A 145 8.09 -13.43 5.47
N LYS A 146 8.40 -14.70 5.76
CA LYS A 146 9.74 -15.13 6.20
C LYS A 146 10.79 -14.76 5.16
N ILE A 147 10.53 -15.09 3.89
CA ILE A 147 11.49 -14.91 2.80
C ILE A 147 11.69 -13.43 2.48
N ILE A 148 10.63 -12.62 2.49
CA ILE A 148 10.74 -11.17 2.29
C ILE A 148 11.60 -10.53 3.38
N ARG A 149 11.43 -10.96 4.64
CA ARG A 149 12.30 -10.51 5.74
C ARG A 149 13.75 -10.95 5.57
N GLU A 150 14.00 -12.12 4.98
CA GLU A 150 15.36 -12.57 4.66
C GLU A 150 15.98 -11.73 3.53
N ILE A 151 15.21 -11.41 2.49
CA ILE A 151 15.63 -10.52 1.41
C ILE A 151 15.97 -9.13 1.98
N ASP A 152 15.11 -8.58 2.85
CA ASP A 152 15.26 -7.25 3.44
C ASP A 152 16.52 -7.06 4.29
N LYS A 153 17.03 -8.15 4.89
CA LYS A 153 18.32 -8.12 5.60
C LYS A 153 19.51 -7.81 4.69
N ARG A 154 19.39 -8.07 3.37
CA ARG A 154 20.46 -7.85 2.38
C ARG A 154 20.16 -6.66 1.46
N PHE A 155 18.92 -6.53 1.03
CA PHE A 155 18.46 -5.50 0.11
C PHE A 155 17.16 -4.90 0.65
N PRO A 156 17.09 -3.58 0.91
CA PRO A 156 15.85 -2.95 1.32
C PRO A 156 14.69 -3.34 0.39
N VAL A 157 13.60 -3.83 0.96
CA VAL A 157 12.41 -4.21 0.22
C VAL A 157 11.41 -3.06 0.18
N VAL A 158 10.87 -2.78 -1.01
CA VAL A 158 9.77 -1.84 -1.24
C VAL A 158 8.60 -2.58 -1.85
N LEU A 159 7.43 -2.45 -1.23
CA LEU A 159 6.20 -3.03 -1.74
C LEU A 159 5.54 -2.05 -2.72
N LEU A 160 5.05 -2.58 -3.84
CA LEU A 160 4.33 -1.83 -4.86
C LEU A 160 2.83 -2.10 -4.74
N LYS A 161 2.07 -1.02 -4.76
CA LYS A 161 0.62 -1.03 -4.94
C LYS A 161 0.33 -0.83 -6.42
N THR A 162 -0.33 -1.79 -7.04
CA THR A 162 -0.53 -1.88 -8.49
C THR A 162 -2.00 -1.77 -8.89
N SER A 163 -2.93 -2.08 -8.00
CA SER A 163 -4.36 -2.07 -8.28
C SER A 163 -5.02 -0.71 -7.97
N LEU A 164 -6.31 -0.57 -8.28
CA LEU A 164 -7.13 0.59 -7.89
C LEU A 164 -7.63 0.53 -6.44
N MET A 165 -7.29 -0.50 -5.67
CA MET A 165 -7.68 -0.61 -4.26
C MET A 165 -7.20 0.60 -3.46
N ASN A 166 -7.93 0.95 -2.40
CA ASN A 166 -7.51 2.02 -1.49
C ASN A 166 -6.22 1.61 -0.77
N ILE A 167 -5.20 2.48 -0.77
CA ILE A 167 -3.92 2.27 -0.10
C ILE A 167 -4.09 1.88 1.38
N LYS A 168 -5.09 2.45 2.08
CA LYS A 168 -5.38 2.08 3.47
C LYS A 168 -5.76 0.60 3.59
N THR A 169 -6.63 0.10 2.72
CA THR A 169 -7.04 -1.31 2.70
C THR A 169 -5.84 -2.23 2.51
N VAL A 170 -4.93 -1.88 1.60
CA VAL A 170 -3.71 -2.66 1.37
C VAL A 170 -2.79 -2.60 2.60
N LYS A 171 -2.57 -1.42 3.20
CA LYS A 171 -1.76 -1.28 4.44
C LYS A 171 -2.35 -2.05 5.62
N GLU A 172 -3.67 -2.03 5.79
CA GLU A 172 -4.34 -2.81 6.83
C GLU A 172 -4.17 -4.31 6.61
N TRP A 173 -4.27 -4.77 5.36
CA TRP A 173 -4.02 -6.16 5.01
C TRP A 173 -2.55 -6.54 5.28
N LEU A 174 -1.59 -5.70 4.88
CA LEU A 174 -0.17 -5.92 5.19
C LEU A 174 0.08 -5.97 6.70
N LYS A 175 -0.58 -5.10 7.48
CA LYS A 175 -0.50 -5.11 8.94
C LYS A 175 -1.04 -6.40 9.56
N LYS A 176 -2.17 -6.91 9.07
CA LYS A 176 -2.75 -8.20 9.52
C LYS A 176 -1.85 -9.39 9.21
N ASN A 177 -1.00 -9.27 8.19
CA ASN A 177 -0.06 -10.31 7.75
C ASN A 177 1.39 -10.00 8.17
N SER A 178 1.60 -9.20 9.21
CA SER A 178 2.93 -8.87 9.77
C SER A 178 3.89 -8.13 8.82
N LEU A 179 3.44 -7.64 7.67
CA LEU A 179 4.25 -6.93 6.66
C LEU A 179 4.17 -5.40 6.80
N LYS A 180 3.76 -4.86 7.96
CA LYS A 180 3.65 -3.41 8.21
C LYS A 180 4.98 -2.64 8.18
N ASP A 181 6.11 -3.34 8.30
CA ASP A 181 7.45 -2.72 8.42
C ASP A 181 8.13 -2.51 7.05
N PHE A 182 7.39 -2.73 5.96
CA PHE A 182 7.80 -2.49 4.59
C PHE A 182 7.04 -1.29 4.00
N PRO A 183 7.73 -0.35 3.31
CA PRO A 183 7.05 0.78 2.70
C PRO A 183 6.20 0.31 1.52
N LEU A 184 4.95 0.77 1.45
CA LEU A 184 4.05 0.55 0.33
C LEU A 184 3.97 1.82 -0.53
N ILE A 185 4.43 1.73 -1.77
CA ILE A 185 4.49 2.84 -2.72
C ILE A 185 3.59 2.52 -3.93
N SER A 186 2.95 3.54 -4.51
CA SER A 186 2.21 3.40 -5.76
C SER A 186 3.17 3.03 -6.89
N TRP A 187 2.83 2.03 -7.70
CA TRP A 187 3.60 1.70 -8.90
C TRP A 187 3.50 2.79 -9.97
N ASP A 188 2.32 3.40 -10.11
CA ASP A 188 2.05 4.55 -10.99
C ASP A 188 2.59 4.36 -12.43
N GLY A 189 2.27 3.21 -13.04
CA GLY A 189 2.71 2.89 -14.40
C GLY A 189 4.21 2.70 -14.58
N GLY A 190 4.99 2.63 -13.49
CA GLY A 190 6.44 2.45 -13.52
C GLY A 190 7.25 3.69 -13.18
N ILE A 191 6.62 4.87 -13.04
CA ILE A 191 7.30 6.13 -12.67
C ILE A 191 8.12 5.99 -11.38
N VAL A 192 7.68 5.12 -10.47
CA VAL A 192 8.42 4.80 -9.25
C VAL A 192 9.85 4.33 -9.52
N PHE A 193 10.13 3.66 -10.64
CA PHE A 193 11.46 3.15 -10.94
C PHE A 193 12.43 4.26 -11.35
N SER A 194 12.01 5.18 -12.24
CA SER A 194 12.79 6.36 -12.61
C SER A 194 13.05 7.24 -11.39
N ASP A 195 12.02 7.52 -10.59
CA ASP A 195 12.12 8.31 -9.35
C ASP A 195 13.21 7.78 -8.40
N PHE A 196 13.29 6.46 -8.26
CA PHE A 196 14.27 5.83 -7.37
C PHE A 196 15.68 5.89 -7.95
N VAL A 197 15.83 5.73 -9.26
CA VAL A 197 17.13 5.85 -9.94
C VAL A 197 17.63 7.30 -9.91
N GLU A 198 16.77 8.28 -10.11
CA GLU A 198 17.09 9.72 -9.99
C GLU A 198 17.52 10.09 -8.56
N LYS A 199 16.90 9.50 -7.54
CA LYS A 199 17.33 9.61 -6.14
C LYS A 199 18.70 8.96 -5.88
N GLY A 200 19.22 8.21 -6.84
CA GLY A 200 20.53 7.57 -6.82
C GLY A 200 20.51 6.13 -6.32
N PHE A 201 19.36 5.45 -6.32
CA PHE A 201 19.27 4.03 -5.97
C PHE A 201 19.50 3.14 -7.19
N LYS A 202 19.75 1.86 -6.93
CA LYS A 202 19.87 0.83 -7.98
C LYS A 202 18.76 -0.20 -7.79
N ILE A 203 18.16 -0.65 -8.88
CA ILE A 203 17.14 -1.69 -8.84
C ILE A 203 17.83 -3.05 -8.95
N LYS A 204 17.73 -3.86 -7.89
CA LYS A 204 18.33 -5.19 -7.85
C LYS A 204 17.44 -6.23 -8.48
N ALA A 205 16.18 -6.25 -8.05
CA ALA A 205 15.20 -7.21 -8.50
C ALA A 205 13.78 -6.62 -8.42
N VAL A 206 12.91 -7.18 -9.25
CA VAL A 206 11.48 -6.89 -9.27
C VAL A 206 10.74 -8.23 -9.25
N VAL A 207 9.78 -8.38 -8.33
CA VAL A 207 8.87 -9.51 -8.27
C VAL A 207 7.48 -8.99 -8.59
N GLY A 208 6.90 -9.34 -9.74
CA GLY A 208 5.68 -8.69 -10.18
C GLY A 208 4.94 -9.36 -11.32
N SER A 209 3.81 -8.75 -11.71
CA SER A 209 3.12 -9.06 -12.97
C SER A 209 3.96 -8.64 -14.19
N SER A 210 3.52 -9.03 -15.39
CA SER A 210 4.16 -8.62 -16.65
C SER A 210 4.30 -7.11 -16.77
N ASP A 211 3.29 -6.33 -16.40
CA ASP A 211 3.32 -4.86 -16.51
C ASP A 211 4.38 -4.23 -15.60
N VAL A 212 4.51 -4.75 -14.38
CA VAL A 212 5.52 -4.29 -13.41
C VAL A 212 6.92 -4.66 -13.89
N ILE A 213 7.10 -5.86 -14.44
CA ILE A 213 8.38 -6.32 -14.99
C ILE A 213 8.78 -5.48 -16.21
N ASN A 214 7.86 -5.28 -17.15
CA ASN A 214 8.08 -4.55 -18.39
C ASN A 214 8.46 -3.09 -18.11
N SER A 215 7.75 -2.43 -17.19
CA SER A 215 8.05 -1.05 -16.79
C SER A 215 9.39 -0.89 -16.06
N ALA A 216 9.97 -1.97 -15.53
CA ALA A 216 11.30 -1.95 -14.90
C ALA A 216 12.44 -2.36 -15.85
N LYS A 217 12.13 -2.83 -17.06
CA LYS A 217 13.07 -3.52 -17.97
C LYS A 217 14.29 -2.66 -18.33
N GLU A 218 14.10 -1.37 -18.56
CA GLU A 218 15.17 -0.44 -18.93
C GLU A 218 16.29 -0.34 -17.87
N TYR A 219 15.94 -0.58 -16.59
CA TYR A 219 16.87 -0.56 -15.47
C TYR A 219 17.59 -1.88 -15.24
N LYS A 220 17.32 -2.89 -16.08
CA LYS A 220 17.95 -4.23 -16.08
C LYS A 220 17.95 -4.94 -14.72
N PRO A 221 16.83 -4.97 -13.97
CA PRO A 221 16.75 -5.74 -12.73
C PRO A 221 16.69 -7.25 -13.00
N ILE A 222 16.90 -8.06 -11.97
CA ILE A 222 16.48 -9.46 -12.01
C ILE A 222 14.96 -9.51 -11.84
N ALA A 223 14.23 -9.93 -12.87
CA ALA A 223 12.77 -10.01 -12.84
C ALA A 223 12.30 -11.42 -12.46
N PHE A 224 11.36 -11.53 -11.52
CA PHE A 224 10.72 -12.77 -11.12
C PHE A 224 9.20 -12.67 -11.23
N SER A 225 8.54 -13.75 -11.67
CA SER A 225 7.08 -13.82 -11.72
C SER A 225 6.56 -15.18 -11.28
N PHE A 226 5.43 -15.18 -10.57
CA PHE A 226 4.66 -16.39 -10.26
C PHE A 226 3.80 -16.86 -11.45
N TYR A 227 3.85 -16.13 -12.56
CA TYR A 227 3.15 -16.40 -13.80
C TYR A 227 4.16 -16.50 -14.94
N ASN A 228 3.79 -17.17 -16.03
CA ASN A 228 4.64 -17.21 -17.21
C ASN A 228 4.65 -15.81 -17.86
N THR A 229 5.85 -15.26 -18.08
CA THR A 229 6.06 -13.91 -18.61
C THR A 229 7.27 -13.93 -19.53
N GLU A 230 7.25 -13.17 -20.63
CA GLU A 230 8.34 -13.17 -21.62
C GLU A 230 9.68 -12.69 -21.04
N ASP A 231 9.64 -11.64 -20.21
CA ASP A 231 10.83 -10.95 -19.71
C ASP A 231 11.20 -11.28 -18.25
N GLY A 232 10.53 -12.26 -17.65
CA GLY A 232 10.68 -12.60 -16.23
C GLY A 232 11.03 -14.06 -15.99
N VAL A 233 11.83 -14.32 -14.96
CA VAL A 233 12.13 -15.68 -14.51
C VAL A 233 10.91 -16.23 -13.79
N TYR A 234 10.28 -17.26 -14.37
CA TYR A 234 9.20 -17.97 -13.72
C TYR A 234 9.68 -18.64 -12.42
N VAL A 235 8.91 -18.47 -11.35
CA VAL A 235 9.14 -19.05 -10.03
C VAL A 235 7.85 -19.69 -9.51
N ARG A 236 7.97 -20.87 -8.88
CA ARG A 236 6.80 -21.61 -8.38
C ARG A 236 6.40 -21.11 -6.99
N ASN A 237 7.38 -20.71 -6.20
CA ASN A 237 7.19 -20.26 -4.81
C ASN A 237 8.27 -19.25 -4.40
N TRP A 238 8.13 -18.67 -3.21
CA TRP A 238 9.09 -17.69 -2.70
C TRP A 238 10.49 -18.27 -2.45
N GLU A 239 10.62 -19.59 -2.23
CA GLU A 239 11.91 -20.24 -2.01
C GLU A 239 12.78 -20.21 -3.28
N ASP A 240 12.16 -20.30 -4.47
CA ASP A 240 12.87 -20.15 -5.75
C ASP A 240 13.47 -18.74 -5.89
N ILE A 241 12.73 -17.71 -5.49
CA ILE A 241 13.22 -16.32 -5.45
C ILE A 241 14.38 -16.21 -4.47
N ARG A 242 14.24 -16.76 -3.25
CA ARG A 242 15.31 -16.79 -2.24
C ARG A 242 16.59 -17.39 -2.80
N LYS A 243 16.52 -18.58 -3.40
CA LYS A 243 17.69 -19.27 -3.96
C LYS A 243 18.37 -18.47 -5.08
N LYS A 244 17.59 -17.93 -6.02
CA LYS A 244 18.12 -17.18 -7.16
C LYS A 244 18.68 -15.80 -6.74
N LEU A 245 18.06 -15.13 -5.77
CA LEU A 245 18.42 -13.76 -5.37
C LEU A 245 19.47 -13.70 -4.24
N ILE A 246 19.42 -14.62 -3.27
CA ILE A 246 20.25 -14.63 -2.06
C ILE A 246 21.40 -15.64 -2.19
N ASP A 247 21.09 -16.86 -2.62
CA ASP A 247 22.05 -17.97 -2.64
C ASP A 247 22.88 -18.00 -3.94
N GLY A 248 22.51 -17.18 -4.95
CA GLY A 248 23.24 -17.03 -6.21
C GLY A 248 23.21 -18.26 -7.10
N THR A 249 22.30 -19.21 -6.84
CA THR A 249 22.28 -20.50 -7.53
C THR A 249 21.67 -20.36 -8.93
N LYS A 250 22.44 -20.71 -9.97
CA LYS A 250 21.90 -20.96 -11.32
C LYS A 250 21.14 -22.28 -11.29
N VAL A 251 19.81 -22.25 -11.12
CA VAL A 251 18.98 -23.45 -11.32
C VAL A 251 18.97 -23.74 -12.82
N LYS A 252 19.39 -24.96 -13.22
CA LYS A 252 19.30 -25.41 -14.62
C LYS A 252 17.84 -25.31 -15.05
N ASP A 253 17.58 -24.56 -16.12
CA ASP A 253 16.24 -24.47 -16.70
C ASP A 253 15.85 -25.85 -17.21
N SER A 254 14.93 -26.51 -16.50
CA SER A 254 14.24 -27.69 -17.01
C SER A 254 13.10 -27.19 -17.90
N TYR A 255 13.38 -27.10 -19.20
CA TYR A 255 12.36 -27.01 -20.25
C TYR A 255 11.50 -28.28 -20.24
#